data_AF-A0A8I2YBW4-F1
#
_entry.id   AF-A0A8I2YBW4-F1
#
_cell.length_a   1.000
_cell.length_b   1.000
_cell.length_c   1.000
_cell.angle_alpha   90.00
_cell.angle_beta   90.00
_cell.angle_gamma   90.00
#
_symmetry.space_group_name_H-M   'P 1'
#
loop_
_entity.id
_entity.type
_entity.pdbx_description
1 polymer ?
#
loop_
_entity_poly.entity_id
_entity_poly.type
_entity_poly.pdbx_seq_one_letter_code
_entity_poly.pdbx_strand_id
1 'polypeptide(L)'
;MVPALDPHNARIPDFTLDRFRAARQPLVDDFGLTHEKAAQRLAAMWQAQNNIDREDWDNLQEELAEAARLQQVERRLEEEEQQRALDEEKELTKQEERKKNRNKFLTYNKVPISTAITKLPLPIATRKLKKGDFVELYYFTNKGLAEAEASTRSTDDDALTLTRDEDGQHAFVPVTASKFKDTAQLARHTRVL
;
A
#
# COMPACT_ATOMS: atom_id res chain seq x y z
N MET A 1 -42.16 14.52 36.31
CA MET A 1 -43.09 14.24 35.20
C MET A 1 -42.43 14.80 33.97
N VAL A 2 -41.89 13.97 33.08
CA VAL A 2 -41.08 14.48 31.96
C VAL A 2 -42.00 15.25 31.00
N PRO A 3 -41.71 16.52 30.69
CA PRO A 3 -42.55 17.33 29.81
C PRO A 3 -42.56 16.74 28.39
N ALA A 4 -43.73 16.69 27.76
CA ALA A 4 -43.93 16.13 26.42
C ALA A 4 -43.38 17.02 25.28
N LEU A 5 -42.89 18.22 25.61
CA LEU A 5 -42.36 19.21 24.68
C LEU A 5 -41.11 19.84 25.30
N ASP A 6 -40.12 20.15 24.47
CA ASP A 6 -38.88 20.82 24.87
C ASP A 6 -39.18 22.15 25.63
N PRO A 7 -38.87 22.24 26.93
CA PRO A 7 -39.12 23.42 27.77
C PRO A 7 -38.35 24.68 27.32
N HIS A 8 -37.30 24.53 26.50
CA HIS A 8 -36.56 25.66 25.94
C HIS A 8 -37.36 26.38 24.84
N ASN A 9 -38.32 25.71 24.22
CA ASN A 9 -39.17 26.26 23.17
C ASN A 9 -40.52 26.79 23.71
N ALA A 10 -40.79 26.61 24.99
CA ALA A 10 -42.02 27.07 25.62
C ALA A 10 -42.04 28.60 25.74
N ARG A 11 -43.14 29.21 25.31
CA ARG A 11 -43.38 30.66 25.46
C ARG A 11 -44.28 30.92 26.65
N ILE A 12 -43.93 31.94 27.44
CA ILE A 12 -44.75 32.37 28.58
C ILE A 12 -46.15 32.73 28.08
N PRO A 13 -47.22 32.13 28.64
CA PRO A 13 -48.58 32.52 28.32
C PRO A 13 -48.84 33.97 28.76
N ASP A 14 -49.54 34.74 27.93
CA ASP A 14 -50.00 36.07 28.33
C ASP A 14 -51.14 35.95 29.36
N PHE A 15 -50.78 36.06 30.64
CA PHE A 15 -51.69 35.98 31.77
C PHE A 15 -52.54 37.23 31.97
N THR A 16 -52.40 38.28 31.15
CA THR A 16 -53.28 39.46 31.21
C THR A 16 -54.61 39.24 30.49
N LEU A 17 -54.63 38.30 29.54
CA LEU A 17 -55.81 37.97 28.73
C LEU A 17 -57.00 37.50 29.59
N ASP A 18 -58.22 37.80 29.12
CA ASP A 18 -59.44 37.54 29.88
C ASP A 18 -59.70 36.06 30.15
N ARG A 19 -59.21 35.16 29.28
CA ARG A 19 -59.25 33.70 29.50
C ARG A 19 -58.61 33.24 30.81
N PHE A 20 -57.63 33.99 31.33
CA PHE A 20 -56.96 33.70 32.59
C PHE A 20 -57.56 34.46 33.78
N ARG A 21 -58.65 35.20 33.59
CA ARG A 21 -59.31 35.95 34.66
C ARG A 21 -59.70 35.06 35.84
N ALA A 22 -60.25 33.88 35.55
CA ALA A 22 -60.60 32.89 36.57
C ALA A 22 -59.38 32.46 37.40
N ALA A 23 -58.20 32.32 36.78
CA ALA A 23 -56.96 31.99 37.49
C ALA A 23 -56.41 33.17 38.31
N ARG A 24 -56.71 34.41 37.91
CA ARG A 24 -56.34 35.63 38.65
C ARG A 24 -57.29 35.96 39.80
N GLN A 25 -58.55 35.55 39.71
CA GLN A 25 -59.61 35.96 40.65
C GLN A 25 -59.27 35.61 42.12
N PRO A 26 -58.79 34.39 42.46
CA PRO A 26 -58.40 34.07 43.84
C PRO A 26 -57.25 34.95 44.34
N LEU A 27 -56.30 35.28 43.47
CA LEU A 27 -55.17 36.16 43.83
C LEU A 27 -55.63 37.59 44.13
N VAL A 28 -56.71 38.05 43.51
CA VAL A 28 -57.32 39.35 43.78
C VAL A 28 -58.12 39.32 45.08
N ASP A 29 -58.97 38.31 45.24
CA ASP A 29 -59.90 38.21 46.37
C ASP A 29 -59.18 37.90 47.69
N ASP A 30 -58.22 36.96 47.67
CA ASP A 30 -57.54 36.49 48.89
C ASP A 30 -56.38 37.41 49.31
N PHE A 31 -55.73 38.09 48.36
CA PHE A 31 -54.53 38.89 48.60
C PHE A 31 -54.68 40.38 48.27
N GLY A 32 -55.87 40.84 47.87
CA GLY A 32 -56.13 42.25 47.55
C GLY A 32 -55.29 42.79 46.38
N LEU A 33 -54.82 41.92 45.48
CA LEU A 33 -54.00 42.31 44.35
C LEU A 33 -54.84 42.91 43.22
N THR A 34 -54.23 43.72 42.36
CA THR A 34 -54.84 44.06 41.07
C THR A 34 -54.70 42.87 40.12
N HIS A 35 -55.61 42.73 39.15
CA HIS A 35 -55.49 41.69 38.12
C HIS A 35 -54.14 41.72 37.39
N GLU A 36 -53.57 42.91 37.17
CA GLU A 36 -52.25 43.03 36.55
C GLU A 36 -51.14 42.42 37.43
N LYS A 37 -51.13 42.72 38.73
CA LYS A 37 -50.19 42.12 39.69
C LYS A 37 -50.40 40.61 39.82
N ALA A 38 -51.65 40.14 39.78
CA ALA A 38 -51.96 38.71 39.77
C ALA A 38 -51.41 38.02 38.52
N ALA A 39 -51.54 38.64 37.33
CA ALA A 39 -50.96 38.13 36.08
C ALA A 39 -49.43 38.02 36.15
N GLN A 40 -48.76 39.04 36.71
CA GLN A 40 -47.31 39.02 36.92
C GLN A 40 -46.87 37.88 37.86
N ARG A 41 -47.63 37.63 38.94
CA ARG A 41 -47.34 36.50 39.85
C ARG A 41 -47.47 35.15 39.15
N LEU A 42 -48.52 34.96 38.35
CA LEU A 42 -48.69 33.74 37.54
C LEU A 42 -47.54 33.55 36.54
N ALA A 43 -47.12 34.63 35.87
CA ALA A 43 -45.97 34.59 34.96
C ALA A 43 -44.68 34.19 35.67
N ALA A 44 -44.42 34.75 36.86
CA ALA A 44 -43.23 34.43 37.64
C ALA A 44 -43.23 32.96 38.12
N MET A 45 -44.37 32.44 38.56
CA MET A 45 -44.50 31.02 38.94
C MET A 45 -44.29 30.10 37.73
N TRP A 46 -44.85 30.45 36.58
CA TRP A 46 -44.64 29.70 35.35
C TRP A 46 -43.17 29.69 34.94
N GLN A 47 -42.48 30.84 35.01
CA GLN A 47 -41.04 30.92 34.71
C GLN A 47 -40.20 30.06 35.65
N ALA A 48 -40.50 30.08 36.96
CA ALA A 48 -39.80 29.26 37.93
C ALA A 48 -39.97 27.76 37.61
N GLN A 49 -41.20 27.33 37.29
CA GLN A 49 -41.45 25.94 36.88
C GLN A 49 -40.73 25.59 35.57
N ASN A 50 -40.82 26.46 34.56
CA ASN A 50 -40.18 26.23 33.27
C ASN A 50 -38.65 26.13 33.40
N ASN A 51 -38.04 26.85 34.33
CA ASN A 51 -36.60 26.73 34.57
C ASN A 51 -36.23 25.36 35.15
N ILE A 52 -37.01 24.84 36.10
CA ILE A 52 -36.83 23.47 36.63
C ILE A 52 -37.00 22.45 35.51
N ASP A 53 -38.06 22.59 34.71
CA ASP A 53 -38.33 21.69 33.60
C ASP A 53 -37.19 21.69 32.56
N ARG A 54 -36.54 22.85 32.33
CA ARG A 54 -35.35 22.97 31.47
C ARG A 54 -34.14 22.26 32.05
N GLU A 55 -33.87 22.44 33.34
CA GLU A 55 -32.76 21.73 34.02
C GLU A 55 -32.97 20.20 33.98
N ASP A 56 -34.18 19.74 34.27
CA ASP A 56 -34.53 18.32 34.18
C ASP A 56 -34.38 17.80 32.76
N TRP A 57 -34.78 18.59 31.76
CA TRP A 57 -34.62 18.23 30.35
C TRP A 57 -33.16 18.13 29.94
N ASP A 58 -32.34 19.12 30.30
CA ASP A 58 -30.90 19.14 30.01
C ASP A 58 -30.20 17.93 30.65
N ASN A 59 -30.52 17.61 31.92
CA ASN A 59 -30.00 16.42 32.61
C ASN A 59 -30.36 15.12 31.87
N LEU A 60 -31.62 14.99 31.40
CA LEU A 60 -32.04 13.83 30.63
C LEU A 60 -31.29 13.72 29.30
N GLN A 61 -31.05 14.83 28.62
CA GLN A 61 -30.27 14.84 27.38
C GLN A 61 -28.82 14.41 27.63
N GLU A 62 -28.20 14.88 28.71
CA GLU A 62 -26.87 14.47 29.11
C GLU A 62 -26.79 12.97 29.42
N GLU A 63 -27.73 12.44 30.21
CA GLU A 63 -27.78 11.00 30.54
C GLU A 63 -27.94 10.13 29.28
N LEU A 64 -28.82 10.53 28.36
CA LEU A 64 -28.98 9.84 27.08
C LEU A 64 -27.71 9.89 26.21
N ALA A 65 -27.03 11.04 26.18
CA ALA A 65 -25.78 11.19 25.46
C ALA A 65 -24.66 10.33 26.08
N GLU A 66 -24.55 10.28 27.40
CA GLU A 66 -23.60 9.43 28.11
C GLU A 66 -23.87 7.95 27.87
N ALA A 67 -25.13 7.50 27.97
CA ALA A 67 -25.52 6.13 27.69
C ALA A 67 -25.15 5.73 26.25
N ALA A 68 -25.41 6.61 25.27
CA ALA A 68 -25.03 6.37 23.88
C ALA A 68 -23.50 6.25 23.70
N ARG A 69 -22.72 7.07 24.41
CA ARG A 69 -21.25 7.00 24.40
C ARG A 69 -20.74 5.69 24.99
N LEU A 70 -21.28 5.27 26.14
CA LEU A 70 -20.93 4.01 26.78
C LEU A 70 -21.24 2.81 25.86
N GLN A 71 -22.42 2.80 25.25
CA GLN A 71 -22.80 1.76 24.29
C GLN A 71 -21.87 1.72 23.06
N GLN A 72 -21.39 2.88 22.61
CA GLN A 72 -20.43 2.93 21.50
C GLN A 72 -19.05 2.39 21.91
N VAL A 73 -18.60 2.66 23.13
CA VAL A 73 -17.33 2.13 23.67
C VAL A 73 -17.41 0.61 23.82
N GLU A 74 -18.50 0.10 24.39
CA GLU A 74 -18.73 -1.34 24.56
C GLU A 74 -18.69 -2.07 23.22
N ARG A 75 -19.42 -1.57 22.22
CA ARG A 75 -19.39 -2.13 20.86
C ARG A 75 -17.99 -2.18 20.25
N ARG A 76 -17.20 -1.10 20.41
CA ARG A 76 -15.82 -1.09 19.90
C ARG A 76 -14.95 -2.12 20.60
N LEU A 77 -15.13 -2.28 21.91
CA LEU A 77 -14.38 -3.28 22.68
C LEU A 77 -14.72 -4.70 22.21
N GLU A 78 -15.99 -4.99 21.99
CA GLU A 78 -16.45 -6.27 21.43
C GLU A 78 -15.88 -6.51 20.02
N GLU A 79 -15.90 -5.50 19.14
CA GLU A 79 -15.31 -5.58 17.80
C GLU A 79 -13.80 -5.84 17.85
N GLU A 80 -13.07 -5.16 18.75
CA GLU A 80 -11.63 -5.39 18.96
C GLU A 80 -11.32 -6.77 19.53
N GLU A 81 -12.15 -7.29 20.42
CA GLU A 81 -12.02 -8.65 20.95
C GLU A 81 -12.28 -9.70 19.86
N GLN A 82 -13.35 -9.54 19.07
CA GLN A 82 -13.63 -10.42 17.94
C GLN A 82 -12.50 -10.38 16.91
N GLN A 83 -11.97 -9.20 16.61
CA GLN A 83 -10.87 -9.06 15.67
C GLN A 83 -9.60 -9.74 16.18
N ARG A 84 -9.28 -9.60 17.47
CA ARG A 84 -8.16 -10.31 18.10
C ARG A 84 -8.33 -11.82 18.04
N ALA A 85 -9.51 -12.34 18.37
CA ALA A 85 -9.80 -13.77 18.29
C ALA A 85 -9.62 -14.31 16.86
N LEU A 86 -10.12 -13.59 15.85
CA LEU A 86 -9.95 -13.94 14.44
C LEU A 86 -8.47 -13.93 14.02
N ASP A 87 -7.69 -12.97 14.50
CA ASP A 87 -6.27 -12.88 14.16
C ASP A 87 -5.45 -13.97 14.88
N GLU A 88 -5.79 -14.31 16.12
CA GLU A 88 -5.23 -15.47 16.83
C GLU A 88 -5.54 -16.79 16.12
N GLU A 89 -6.78 -16.98 15.65
CA GLU A 89 -7.18 -18.16 14.87
C GLU A 89 -6.40 -18.24 13.54
N LYS A 90 -6.24 -17.12 12.83
CA LYS A 90 -5.42 -17.06 11.61
C LYS A 90 -3.95 -17.38 11.90
N GLU A 91 -3.40 -16.92 13.01
CA GLU A 91 -2.01 -17.24 13.36
C GLU A 91 -1.85 -18.71 13.77
N LEU A 92 -2.81 -19.29 14.50
CA LEU A 92 -2.81 -20.72 14.82
C LEU A 92 -2.88 -21.57 13.55
N THR A 93 -3.78 -21.25 12.61
CA THR A 93 -3.88 -21.96 11.34
C THR A 93 -2.59 -21.85 10.50
N LYS A 94 -2.00 -20.66 10.40
CA LYS A 94 -0.68 -20.47 9.74
C LYS A 94 0.41 -21.28 10.42
N GLN A 95 0.45 -21.32 11.75
CA GLN A 95 1.44 -22.12 12.49
C GLN A 95 1.24 -23.62 12.25
N GLU A 96 0.01 -24.10 12.24
CA GLU A 96 -0.29 -25.48 11.88
C GLU A 96 0.12 -25.82 10.44
N GLU A 97 -0.18 -24.95 9.48
CA GLU A 97 0.26 -25.11 8.10
C GLU A 97 1.79 -25.16 8.00
N ARG A 98 2.50 -24.28 8.71
CA ARG A 98 3.97 -24.28 8.76
C ARG A 98 4.52 -25.58 9.35
N LYS A 99 3.89 -26.11 10.39
CA LYS A 99 4.26 -27.40 11.00
C LYS A 99 4.03 -28.56 10.03
N LYS A 100 2.85 -28.63 9.40
CA LYS A 100 2.47 -29.69 8.44
C LYS A 100 3.28 -29.61 7.14
N ASN A 101 3.61 -28.40 6.69
CA ASN A 101 4.27 -28.14 5.41
C ASN A 101 5.67 -27.52 5.55
N ARG A 102 6.46 -28.04 6.49
CA ARG A 102 7.78 -27.49 6.84
C ARG A 102 8.69 -27.25 5.63
N ASN A 103 8.62 -28.12 4.63
CA ASN A 103 9.43 -28.02 3.40
C ASN A 103 9.09 -26.81 2.51
N LYS A 104 7.81 -26.37 2.45
CA LYS A 104 7.41 -25.20 1.66
C LYS A 104 7.80 -23.87 2.31
N PHE A 105 8.00 -23.85 3.62
CA PHE A 105 8.32 -22.64 4.38
C PHE A 105 9.81 -22.53 4.75
N LEU A 106 10.71 -23.31 4.11
CA LEU A 106 12.13 -23.09 4.28
C LEU A 106 12.51 -21.71 3.74
N THR A 107 13.23 -20.95 4.57
CA THR A 107 13.91 -19.74 4.14
C THR A 107 14.93 -20.13 3.07
N TYR A 108 14.63 -19.81 1.81
CA TYR A 108 15.61 -19.97 0.74
C TYR A 108 16.80 -19.10 1.08
N ASN A 109 17.96 -19.71 1.31
CA ASN A 109 19.20 -18.96 1.45
C ASN A 109 19.45 -18.27 0.10
N LYS A 110 19.23 -16.95 0.06
CA LYS A 110 19.63 -16.10 -1.07
C LYS A 110 21.16 -16.00 -1.04
N VAL A 111 21.84 -17.09 -1.37
CA VAL A 111 23.25 -17.03 -1.72
C VAL A 111 23.33 -16.18 -2.99
N PRO A 112 24.13 -15.11 -3.03
CA PRO A 112 24.34 -14.36 -4.25
C PRO A 112 24.83 -15.34 -5.32
N ILE A 113 24.04 -15.51 -6.38
CA ILE A 113 24.51 -16.24 -7.56
C ILE A 113 25.68 -15.42 -8.09
N SER A 114 26.89 -16.00 -8.06
CA SER A 114 28.07 -15.33 -8.58
C SER A 114 27.81 -14.94 -10.03
N THR A 115 27.69 -13.64 -10.29
CA THR A 115 27.55 -13.06 -11.63
C THR A 115 28.89 -12.96 -12.35
N ALA A 116 29.98 -13.38 -11.70
CA ALA A 116 31.29 -13.42 -12.33
C ALA A 116 31.33 -14.53 -13.40
N ILE A 117 31.46 -14.13 -14.66
CA ILE A 117 31.71 -15.06 -15.78
C ILE A 117 32.99 -15.82 -15.46
N THR A 118 32.89 -17.14 -15.33
CA THR A 118 34.06 -17.99 -15.10
C THR A 118 34.94 -17.94 -16.35
N LYS A 119 36.11 -17.31 -16.24
CA LYS A 119 37.09 -17.28 -17.34
C LYS A 119 37.66 -18.68 -17.53
N LEU A 120 37.38 -19.29 -18.67
CA LEU A 120 37.87 -20.61 -19.02
C LEU A 120 39.34 -20.55 -19.46
N PRO A 121 40.17 -21.56 -19.14
CA PRO A 121 41.54 -21.66 -19.63
C PRO A 121 41.60 -21.67 -21.16
N LEU A 122 42.72 -21.18 -21.72
CA LEU A 122 42.97 -21.17 -23.15
C LEU A 122 42.73 -22.56 -23.77
N PRO A 123 42.07 -22.67 -24.96
CA PRO A 123 41.79 -23.96 -25.59
C PRO A 123 43.01 -24.87 -25.77
N ILE A 124 44.20 -24.30 -25.98
CA ILE A 124 45.45 -25.07 -26.09
C ILE A 124 45.82 -25.76 -24.77
N ALA A 125 45.61 -25.10 -23.63
CA ALA A 125 45.87 -25.66 -22.32
C ALA A 125 44.89 -26.80 -22.02
N THR A 126 43.61 -26.62 -22.35
CA THR A 126 42.60 -27.68 -22.20
C THR A 126 42.88 -28.88 -23.12
N ARG A 127 43.33 -28.66 -24.36
CA ARG A 127 43.69 -29.75 -25.30
C ARG A 127 44.90 -30.55 -24.83
N LYS A 128 45.94 -29.88 -24.34
CA LYS A 128 47.12 -30.55 -23.77
C LYS A 128 46.78 -31.33 -22.50
N LEU A 129 45.97 -30.76 -21.60
CA LEU A 129 45.49 -31.46 -20.41
C LEU A 129 44.71 -32.73 -20.77
N LYS A 130 43.81 -32.68 -21.75
CA LYS A 130 43.05 -33.86 -22.23
C LYS A 130 43.96 -34.96 -22.79
N LYS A 131 45.12 -34.57 -23.34
CA LYS A 131 46.11 -35.48 -23.91
C LYS A 131 47.12 -36.00 -22.89
N GLY A 132 47.13 -35.45 -21.67
CA GLY A 132 48.13 -35.74 -20.64
C GLY A 132 49.50 -35.09 -20.92
N ASP A 133 49.57 -34.15 -21.85
CA ASP A 133 50.80 -33.42 -22.17
C ASP A 133 51.08 -32.35 -21.10
N PHE A 134 52.35 -32.01 -20.88
CA PHE A 134 52.73 -30.94 -19.96
C PHE A 134 52.13 -29.58 -20.37
N VAL A 135 51.53 -28.89 -19.40
CA VAL A 135 50.97 -27.54 -19.54
C VAL A 135 51.55 -26.64 -18.47
N GLU A 136 52.13 -25.51 -18.88
CA GLU A 136 52.63 -24.51 -17.95
C GLU A 136 51.49 -23.89 -17.15
N LEU A 137 51.72 -23.71 -15.84
CA LEU A 137 50.73 -23.14 -14.92
C LEU A 137 50.35 -21.69 -15.28
N TYR A 138 51.23 -21.00 -16.02
CA TYR A 138 51.03 -19.66 -16.54
C TYR A 138 49.69 -19.49 -17.28
N TYR A 139 49.25 -20.49 -18.05
CA TYR A 139 47.99 -20.45 -18.82
C TYR A 139 46.71 -20.43 -17.96
N PHE A 140 46.82 -20.68 -16.65
CA PHE A 140 45.71 -20.63 -15.69
C PHE A 140 45.74 -19.37 -14.82
N THR A 141 46.73 -18.48 -15.02
CA THR A 141 46.82 -17.21 -14.32
C THR A 141 45.91 -16.16 -14.97
N ASN A 142 45.45 -15.16 -14.20
CA ASN A 142 44.65 -14.06 -14.74
C ASN A 142 45.32 -13.35 -15.92
N LYS A 143 46.66 -13.25 -15.88
CA LYS A 143 47.47 -12.67 -16.95
C LYS A 143 47.45 -13.57 -18.21
N GLY A 144 47.71 -14.86 -18.05
CA GLY A 144 47.63 -15.83 -19.15
C GLY A 144 46.24 -15.93 -19.78
N LEU A 145 45.17 -15.81 -18.98
CA LEU A 145 43.79 -15.76 -19.45
C LEU A 145 43.49 -14.49 -20.27
N ALA A 146 43.99 -13.33 -19.83
CA ALA A 146 43.81 -12.07 -20.56
C ALA A 146 44.60 -12.05 -21.88
N GLU A 147 45.83 -12.59 -21.89
CA GLU A 147 46.65 -12.71 -23.10
C GLU A 147 46.06 -13.72 -24.11
N ALA A 148 45.45 -14.80 -23.60
CA ALA A 148 44.70 -15.76 -24.40
C ALA A 148 43.48 -15.14 -25.12
N GLU A 149 42.71 -14.32 -24.42
CA GLU A 149 41.58 -13.56 -25.00
C GLU A 149 42.05 -12.59 -26.10
N ALA A 150 43.26 -12.03 -25.97
CA ALA A 150 43.84 -11.15 -26.99
C ALA A 150 44.41 -11.92 -28.20
N SER A 151 45.02 -13.08 -27.96
CA SER A 151 45.69 -13.90 -29.00
C SER A 151 44.71 -14.66 -29.90
N THR A 152 43.53 -15.04 -29.40
CA THR A 152 42.46 -15.65 -30.22
C THR A 152 41.93 -14.74 -31.34
N ARG A 153 42.27 -13.44 -31.32
CA ARG A 153 41.97 -12.51 -32.42
C ARG A 153 43.06 -12.46 -33.51
N SER A 154 44.21 -13.10 -33.29
CA SER A 154 45.33 -13.12 -34.22
C SER A 154 45.20 -14.29 -35.21
N THR A 155 44.46 -14.05 -36.29
CA THR A 155 44.48 -14.75 -37.60
C THR A 155 45.09 -16.16 -37.61
N ASP A 156 44.24 -17.15 -37.35
CA ASP A 156 44.47 -18.52 -37.82
C ASP A 156 44.28 -18.54 -39.35
N ASP A 157 45.22 -19.12 -40.09
CA ASP A 157 45.22 -19.11 -41.57
C ASP A 157 44.06 -19.96 -42.14
N ASP A 158 43.56 -20.90 -41.32
CA ASP A 158 42.38 -21.73 -41.57
C ASP A 158 41.07 -21.14 -41.02
N ALA A 159 41.09 -19.92 -40.47
CA ALA A 159 39.87 -19.28 -39.99
C ALA A 159 38.88 -19.05 -41.14
N LEU A 160 37.64 -19.51 -40.98
CA LEU A 160 36.56 -19.31 -41.96
C LEU A 160 35.70 -18.11 -41.57
N THR A 161 35.46 -17.18 -42.49
CA THR A 161 34.44 -16.14 -42.33
C THR A 161 33.14 -16.57 -43.00
N LEU A 162 32.01 -16.26 -42.37
CA LEU A 162 30.70 -16.43 -42.99
C LEU A 162 30.46 -15.25 -43.94
N THR A 163 30.41 -15.52 -45.23
CA THR A 163 30.09 -14.54 -46.26
C THR A 163 28.69 -14.81 -46.82
N ARG A 164 28.02 -13.77 -47.32
CA ARG A 164 26.72 -13.86 -47.97
C ARG A 164 26.86 -13.47 -49.44
N ASP A 165 26.34 -14.26 -50.36
CA ASP A 165 26.29 -13.87 -51.78
C ASP A 165 25.06 -12.98 -52.09
N GLU A 166 24.97 -12.51 -53.34
CA GLU A 166 23.89 -11.62 -53.79
C GLU A 166 22.52 -12.30 -53.80
N ASP A 167 22.47 -13.63 -53.93
CA ASP A 167 21.25 -14.45 -53.82
C ASP A 167 20.88 -14.75 -52.35
N GLY A 168 21.67 -14.23 -51.42
CA GLY A 168 21.43 -14.30 -49.99
C GLY A 168 21.88 -15.60 -49.33
N GLN A 169 22.59 -16.47 -50.05
CA GLN A 169 23.12 -17.71 -49.48
C GLN A 169 24.39 -17.47 -48.67
N HIS A 170 24.53 -18.19 -47.57
CA HIS A 170 25.65 -18.05 -46.65
C HIS A 170 26.66 -19.18 -46.84
N ALA A 171 27.92 -18.82 -47.09
CA ALA A 171 29.03 -19.75 -47.24
C ALA A 171 30.18 -19.39 -46.29
N PHE A 172 30.79 -20.40 -45.68
CA PHE A 172 32.01 -20.27 -44.89
C PHE A 172 33.22 -20.32 -45.81
N VAL A 173 34.02 -19.25 -45.84
CA VAL A 173 35.16 -19.11 -46.76
C VAL A 173 36.41 -18.78 -45.94
N PRO A 174 37.59 -19.34 -46.25
CA PRO A 174 38.82 -18.96 -45.57
C PRO A 174 39.05 -17.45 -45.58
N VAL A 175 39.41 -16.88 -44.43
CA VAL A 175 39.65 -15.43 -44.23
C VAL A 175 40.68 -14.91 -45.24
N THR A 176 41.65 -15.73 -45.62
CA THR A 176 42.70 -15.43 -46.61
C THR A 176 42.17 -15.25 -48.03
N ALA A 177 41.11 -15.97 -48.43
CA ALA A 177 40.50 -15.88 -49.75
C ALA A 177 39.56 -14.67 -49.90
N SER A 178 39.11 -14.07 -48.79
CA SER A 178 38.24 -12.89 -48.80
C SER A 178 38.96 -11.60 -49.21
N LYS A 179 40.30 -11.56 -49.16
CA LYS A 179 41.09 -10.36 -49.48
C LYS A 179 41.24 -10.03 -50.98
N PHE A 180 40.73 -10.88 -51.88
CA PHE A 180 40.86 -10.69 -53.33
C PHE A 180 39.62 -10.16 -54.06
N LYS A 181 38.54 -9.81 -53.36
CA LYS A 181 37.33 -9.23 -54.00
C LYS A 181 37.24 -7.69 -53.99
N ASP A 182 38.08 -6.99 -53.23
CA ASP A 182 38.06 -5.51 -53.17
C ASP A 182 38.95 -4.80 -54.20
N THR A 183 39.82 -5.52 -54.93
CA THR A 183 40.67 -4.90 -55.97
C THR A 183 40.04 -4.91 -57.38
N ALA A 184 38.88 -5.52 -57.56
CA ALA A 184 38.16 -5.55 -58.85
C ALA A 184 37.06 -4.46 -58.98
N GLN A 185 36.81 -3.65 -57.95
CA GLN A 185 35.90 -2.50 -58.04
C GLN A 185 36.55 -1.22 -58.62
N LEU A 186 37.85 -1.24 -58.94
CA LEU A 186 38.57 -0.07 -59.46
C LEU A 186 38.63 0.04 -61.01
N ALA A 187 37.82 -0.71 -61.77
CA ALA A 187 37.97 -0.76 -63.24
C ALA A 187 36.67 -0.75 -64.08
N ARG A 188 35.52 -0.33 -63.55
CA ARG A 188 34.27 -0.23 -64.35
C ARG A 188 33.41 1.01 -64.06
N HIS A 189 34.04 2.16 -63.80
CA HIS A 189 33.34 3.45 -63.88
C HIS A 189 34.20 4.51 -64.60
N THR A 190 34.34 4.36 -65.93
CA THR A 190 34.62 5.51 -66.81
C THR A 190 34.10 5.23 -68.24
N ARG A 191 33.24 6.13 -68.73
CA ARG A 191 32.64 6.26 -70.09
C ARG A 191 31.56 5.22 -70.45
N VAL A 192 30.33 5.56 -70.86
CA VAL A 192 29.76 6.60 -71.77
C VAL A 192 28.25 6.71 -71.37
N LEU A 193 27.52 7.83 -71.26
CA LEU A 193 27.47 9.16 -71.90
C LEU A 193 27.44 10.28 -70.85
#